data_AF-Q83TY3-F1
#
_entry.id   AF-Q83TY3-F1
#
_cell.length_a   1.000
_cell.length_b   1.000
_cell.length_c   1.000
_cell.angle_alpha   90.00
_cell.angle_beta   90.00
_cell.angle_gamma   90.00
#
_symmetry.space_group_name_H-M   'P 1'
#
loop_
_entity.id
_entity.type
_entity.pdbx_description
1 polymer ?
#
loop_
_entity_poly.entity_id
_entity_poly.type
_entity_poly.pdbx_seq_one_letter_code
_entity_poly.pdbx_strand_id
1 'polypeptide(L)' 'PSLITSLAQVKQAAALANNKLGLLSDKKKDAISAACNEIINGELLDQFVVDCIQGGAGTSTNMNAN' A
#
# COMPACT_ATOMS: atom_id res chain seq x y z
N PRO A 1 -10.53 -1.72 7.58
CA PRO A 1 -11.48 -1.08 6.63
C PRO A 1 -11.20 -1.56 5.21
N SER A 2 -12.22 -1.80 4.37
CA SER A 2 -12.02 -2.40 3.04
C SER A 2 -11.12 -1.56 2.13
N LEU A 3 -11.27 -0.22 2.12
CA LEU A 3 -10.47 0.67 1.26
C LEU A 3 -8.97 0.59 1.55
N ILE A 4 -8.57 0.63 2.83
CA ILE A 4 -7.17 0.56 3.24
C ILE A 4 -6.55 -0.79 2.86
N THR A 5 -7.26 -1.89 3.14
CA THR A 5 -6.83 -3.24 2.76
C THR A 5 -6.67 -3.37 1.24
N SER A 6 -7.61 -2.84 0.45
CA SER A 6 -7.50 -2.85 -1.02
C SER A 6 -6.34 -2.00 -1.54
N LEU A 7 -6.05 -0.85 -0.92
CA LEU A 7 -4.89 -0.05 -1.28
C LEU A 7 -3.58 -0.82 -1.04
N ALA A 8 -3.44 -1.47 0.11
CA ALA A 8 -2.27 -2.30 0.40
C ALA A 8 -2.11 -3.46 -0.61
N GLN A 9 -3.21 -4.12 -1.00
CA GLN A 9 -3.19 -5.14 -2.06
C GLN A 9 -2.69 -4.58 -3.40
N VAL A 10 -3.14 -3.38 -3.78
CA VAL A 10 -2.68 -2.70 -5.00
C VAL A 10 -1.19 -2.36 -4.93
N LYS A 11 -0.69 -1.86 -3.78
CA LYS A 11 0.75 -1.58 -3.59
C LYS A 11 1.61 -2.83 -3.66
N GLN A 12 1.16 -3.93 -3.04
CA GLN A 12 1.84 -5.22 -3.11
C GLN A 12 1.90 -5.73 -4.55
N ALA A 13 0.77 -5.70 -5.26
CA ALA A 13 0.72 -6.11 -6.67
C ALA A 13 1.65 -5.26 -7.55
N ALA A 14 1.71 -3.95 -7.32
CA ALA A 14 2.62 -3.05 -8.03
C ALA A 14 4.10 -3.37 -7.75
N ALA A 15 4.46 -3.67 -6.49
CA ALA A 15 5.82 -4.06 -6.13
C ALA A 15 6.24 -5.37 -6.82
N LEU A 16 5.35 -6.37 -6.82
CA LEU A 16 5.59 -7.65 -7.51
C LEU A 16 5.71 -7.46 -9.03
N ALA A 17 4.84 -6.66 -9.64
CA ALA A 17 4.89 -6.36 -11.07
C ALA A 17 6.19 -5.62 -11.45
N ASN A 18 6.59 -4.61 -10.69
CA ASN A 18 7.81 -3.85 -10.94
C ASN A 18 9.06 -4.72 -10.76
N ASN A 19 9.08 -5.64 -9.80
CA ASN A 19 10.18 -6.59 -9.63
C ASN A 19 10.27 -7.58 -10.80
N LYS A 20 9.14 -8.10 -11.29
CA LYS A 20 9.11 -8.96 -12.50
C LYS A 20 9.64 -8.28 -13.75
N LEU A 21 9.48 -6.96 -13.85
CA LEU A 21 10.03 -6.13 -14.94
C LEU A 21 11.49 -5.72 -14.72
N GLY A 22 12.12 -6.12 -13.60
CA GLY A 22 13.49 -5.72 -13.24
C GLY A 22 13.62 -4.26 -12.79
N LEU A 23 12.50 -3.57 -12.54
CA LEU A 23 12.46 -2.16 -12.12
C LEU A 23 12.57 -1.98 -10.61
N LEU A 24 12.46 -3.06 -9.84
CA LEU A 24 12.52 -3.07 -8.38
C LEU A 24 13.37 -4.23 -7.88
N SER A 25 14.33 -3.95 -7.00
CA SER A 25 15.18 -5.00 -6.41
C SER A 25 14.40 -5.94 -5.49
N ASP A 26 14.87 -7.17 -5.33
CA ASP A 26 14.24 -8.17 -4.45
C ASP A 26 14.10 -7.64 -3.03
N LYS A 27 15.16 -7.03 -2.48
CA LYS A 27 15.14 -6.41 -1.15
C LYS A 27 13.98 -5.42 -0.98
N LYS A 28 13.73 -4.55 -1.97
CA LYS A 28 12.64 -3.57 -1.91
C LYS A 28 11.29 -4.25 -2.08
N LYS A 29 11.15 -5.16 -3.04
CA LYS A 29 9.93 -5.93 -3.26
C LYS A 29 9.52 -6.71 -2.02
N ASP A 30 10.45 -7.37 -1.34
CA ASP A 30 10.18 -8.15 -0.14
C ASP A 30 9.78 -7.25 1.03
N ALA A 31 10.49 -6.14 1.24
CA ALA A 31 10.15 -5.18 2.28
C ALA A 31 8.76 -4.57 2.07
N ILE A 32 8.44 -4.13 0.85
CA ILE A 32 7.12 -3.57 0.52
C ILE A 32 6.04 -4.64 0.67
N SER A 33 6.30 -5.87 0.23
CA SER A 33 5.32 -6.96 0.33
C SER A 33 5.02 -7.33 1.77
N ALA A 34 6.04 -7.35 2.65
CA ALA A 34 5.87 -7.56 4.08
C ALA A 34 5.02 -6.46 4.73
N ALA A 35 5.35 -5.19 4.50
CA ALA A 35 4.57 -4.07 5.02
C ALA A 35 3.11 -4.08 4.51
N CYS A 36 2.89 -4.43 3.24
CA CYS A 36 1.54 -4.57 2.71
C CYS A 36 0.77 -5.71 3.41
N ASN A 37 1.42 -6.83 3.74
CA ASN A 37 0.79 -7.91 4.48
C ASN A 37 0.39 -7.49 5.91
N GLU A 38 1.23 -6.74 6.61
CA GLU A 38 0.90 -6.18 7.94
C GLU A 38 -0.37 -5.30 7.86
N ILE A 39 -0.49 -4.44 6.84
CA ILE A 39 -1.70 -3.62 6.62
C ILE A 39 -2.91 -4.50 6.29
N ILE A 40 -2.76 -5.50 5.41
CA ILE A 40 -3.84 -6.40 5.00
C ILE A 40 -4.37 -7.21 6.20
N ASN A 41 -3.47 -7.65 7.09
CA ASN A 41 -3.78 -8.37 8.32
C ASN A 41 -4.38 -7.47 9.42
N GLY A 42 -4.39 -6.16 9.19
CA GLY A 42 -5.00 -5.19 10.10
C GLY A 42 -4.05 -4.59 11.13
N GLU A 43 -2.76 -4.91 11.07
CA GLU A 43 -1.76 -4.58 12.10
C GLU A 43 -1.40 -3.08 12.11
N LEU A 44 -1.56 -2.39 10.97
CA LEU A 44 -1.17 -0.98 10.77
C LEU A 44 -2.34 -0.08 10.36
N LEU A 45 -3.59 -0.48 10.63
CA LEU A 45 -4.76 0.29 10.20
C LEU A 45 -4.88 1.66 10.90
N ASP A 46 -4.30 1.79 12.09
CA ASP A 46 -4.26 3.03 12.88
C ASP A 46 -3.28 4.07 12.32
N GLN A 47 -2.40 3.68 11.38
CA GLN A 47 -1.48 4.59 10.68
C GLN A 47 -2.15 5.36 9.52
N PHE A 48 -3.42 5.05 9.22
CA PHE A 48 -4.21 5.72 8.18
C PHE A 48 -5.10 6.79 8.79
N VAL A 49 -4.53 7.99 8.97
CA VAL A 49 -5.19 9.11 9.66
C VAL A 49 -5.97 10.04 8.73
N VAL A 50 -5.87 9.83 7.42
CA VAL A 50 -6.59 10.64 6.43
C VAL A 50 -8.09 10.32 6.45
N ASP A 51 -8.89 11.36 6.69
CA ASP A 51 -10.35 11.28 6.72
C ASP A 51 -10.96 11.03 5.32
N CYS A 52 -12.22 10.60 5.26
CA CYS A 52 -12.95 10.45 4.01
C CYS A 52 -13.18 11.80 3.30
N ILE A 53 -13.20 12.91 4.04
CA ILE A 53 -13.27 14.26 3.48
C ILE A 53 -11.86 14.74 3.09
N GLN A 54 -11.52 14.51 1.82
CA GLN A 54 -10.25 14.93 1.21
C GLN A 54 -10.47 15.35 -0.25
N GLY A 55 -9.40 15.70 -0.96
CA GLY A 55 -9.47 15.97 -2.40
C GLY A 55 -10.02 14.77 -3.18
N GLY A 56 -10.96 15.01 -4.11
CA GLY A 56 -11.76 13.96 -4.75
C GLY A 56 -10.99 12.90 -5.56
N ALA A 57 -9.72 13.14 -5.88
CA ALA A 57 -8.86 12.14 -6.52
C ALA A 57 -8.34 11.05 -5.55
N GLY A 58 -8.48 11.24 -4.23
CA GLY A 58 -7.93 10.30 -3.24
C GLY A 58 -6.41 10.34 -3.10
N THR A 59 -5.76 11.41 -3.57
CA THR A 59 -4.29 11.56 -3.53
C THR A 59 -3.75 11.44 -2.10
N SER A 60 -4.44 12.00 -1.12
CA SER A 60 -4.01 11.95 0.28
C SER A 60 -4.02 10.53 0.83
N THR A 61 -5.10 9.74 0.60
CA THR A 61 -5.12 8.32 1.00
C THR A 61 -4.07 7.50 0.25
N ASN A 62 -3.90 7.74 -1.06
CA ASN A 62 -2.89 7.04 -1.85
C ASN A 62 -1.46 7.34 -1.34
N MET A 63 -1.18 8.58 -0.95
CA MET A 63 0.10 8.98 -0.38
C MET A 63 0.28 8.51 1.07
N ASN A 64 -0.79 8.37 1.86
CA ASN A 64 -0.72 7.73 3.18
C ASN A 64 -0.32 6.24 3.05
N ALA A 65 -0.73 5.56 1.98
CA ALA A 65 -0.37 4.17 1.72
C ALA A 65 1.04 3.97 1.12
N ASN A 66 1.66 5.03 0.58
CA ASN A 66 2.99 4.99 -0.03
C ASN A 66 4.09 5.15 1.03
#